data_AF-A0A965D536-F1
#
_entry.id   AF-A0A965D536-F1
#
_cell.length_a   1.000
_cell.length_b   1.000
_cell.length_c   1.000
_cell.angle_alpha   90.00
_cell.angle_beta   90.00
_cell.angle_gamma   90.00
#
_symmetry.space_group_name_H-M   'P 1'
#
loop_
_entity.id
_entity.type
_entity.pdbx_description
1 polymer ?
#
loop_
_entity_poly.entity_id
_entity_poly.type
_entity_poly.pdbx_seq_one_letter_code
_entity_poly.pdbx_strand_id
1 'polypeptide(L)' 'MKQVTDTGAIEKAVDDIIAANPDQVEKAKANPKLAGWFVGQVMKATGGKANPKAVNDIVSAKLGL' A
#
# COMPACT_ATOMS: atom_id res chain seq x y z
N MET A 1 -11.96 -18.78 -1.69
CA MET A 1 -10.82 -18.18 -0.94
C MET A 1 -11.36 -17.00 -0.16
N LYS A 2 -11.30 -17.03 1.19
CA LYS A 2 -11.67 -15.87 2.01
C LYS A 2 -10.61 -14.81 1.76
N GLN A 3 -11.00 -13.65 1.22
CA GLN A 3 -10.14 -12.49 1.22
C GLN A 3 -9.62 -12.29 2.63
N VAL A 4 -8.31 -12.09 2.77
CA VAL A 4 -7.74 -11.70 4.06
C VAL A 4 -8.26 -10.29 4.33
N THR A 5 -9.30 -10.21 5.15
CA THR A 5 -9.85 -8.96 5.71
C THR A 5 -9.09 -8.52 6.97
N ASP A 6 -7.94 -9.13 7.27
CA ASP A 6 -7.01 -8.61 8.28
C ASP A 6 -6.35 -7.33 7.76
N THR A 7 -7.12 -6.24 7.85
CA THR A 7 -6.68 -4.88 7.57
C THR A 7 -5.38 -4.55 8.30
N GLY A 8 -5.19 -5.04 9.53
CA GLY A 8 -3.96 -4.82 10.29
C GLY A 8 -2.70 -5.41 9.63
N ALA A 9 -2.79 -6.55 8.95
CA ALA A 9 -1.65 -7.12 8.22
C ALA A 9 -1.33 -6.30 6.96
N ILE A 10 -2.36 -5.79 6.29
CA ILE A 10 -2.21 -4.90 5.13
C ILE A 10 -1.60 -3.57 5.56
N GLU A 11 -2.11 -2.95 6.63
CA GLU A 11 -1.60 -1.70 7.18
C GLU A 11 -0.13 -1.81 7.56
N LYS A 12 0.26 -2.89 8.24
CA LYS A 12 1.67 -3.13 8.58
C LYS A 12 2.54 -3.27 7.33
N ALA A 13 2.08 -4.01 6.32
CA ALA A 13 2.82 -4.15 5.07
C ALA A 13 2.96 -2.80 4.33
N VAL A 14 1.92 -1.96 4.36
CA VAL A 14 1.95 -0.60 3.81
C VAL A 14 2.98 0.25 4.57
N ASP A 15 2.95 0.23 5.90
CA ASP A 15 3.91 0.96 6.75
C ASP A 15 5.35 0.54 6.47
N ASP A 16 5.61 -0.77 6.42
CA ASP A 16 6.94 -1.31 6.15
C ASP A 16 7.45 -0.85 4.77
N ILE A 17 6.59 -0.84 3.74
CA ILE A 17 6.96 -0.40 2.39
C ILE A 17 7.17 1.12 2.31
N ILE A 18 6.31 1.91 2.95
CA ILE A 18 6.45 3.38 3.02
C ILE A 18 7.76 3.74 3.73
N ALA A 19 8.02 3.13 4.89
CA ALA A 19 9.24 3.36 5.65
C ALA A 19 10.50 2.93 4.90
N ALA A 20 10.43 1.85 4.11
CA ALA A 20 11.55 1.38 3.29
C ALA A 20 11.79 2.22 2.02
N ASN A 21 10.83 3.06 1.60
CA ASN A 21 10.91 3.80 0.33
C ASN A 21 10.56 5.29 0.48
N PRO A 22 11.27 6.04 1.34
CA PRO A 22 10.96 7.46 1.61
C PRO A 22 11.01 8.33 0.35
N ASP A 23 11.98 8.10 -0.56
CA ASP A 23 12.07 8.84 -1.82
C ASP A 23 10.84 8.64 -2.72
N GLN A 24 10.27 7.43 -2.68
CA GLN A 24 9.09 7.09 -3.46
C GLN A 24 7.83 7.69 -2.84
N VAL A 25 7.80 7.86 -1.51
CA VAL A 25 6.71 8.55 -0.79
C VAL A 25 6.65 10.00 -1.23
N GLU A 26 7.78 10.71 -1.25
CA GLU A 26 7.84 12.10 -1.70
C GLU A 26 7.39 12.25 -3.16
N LYS A 27 7.81 11.33 -4.03
CA LYS A 27 7.35 11.31 -5.42
C LYS A 27 5.84 11.01 -5.53
N ALA A 28 5.29 10.13 -4.69
CA ALA A 28 3.87 9.80 -4.70
C ALA A 28 2.99 10.94 -4.17
N LYS A 29 3.48 11.72 -3.20
CA LYS A 29 2.83 12.97 -2.78
C LYS A 29 2.80 14.00 -3.91
N ALA A 30 3.88 14.12 -4.68
CA ALA A 30 3.94 15.02 -5.83
C ALA A 30 3.14 14.51 -7.06
N ASN A 31 3.01 13.19 -7.21
CA ASN A 31 2.31 12.55 -8.32
C ASN A 31 1.47 11.37 -7.83
N PRO A 32 0.15 11.56 -7.66
CA PRO A 32 -0.77 10.54 -7.16
C PRO A 32 -0.75 9.24 -7.97
N LYS A 33 -0.34 9.27 -9.25
CA LYS A 33 -0.21 8.05 -10.08
C LYS A 33 0.83 7.06 -9.54
N LEU A 34 1.80 7.53 -8.76
CA LEU A 34 2.81 6.69 -8.14
C LEU A 34 2.30 5.95 -6.90
N ALA A 35 1.12 6.31 -6.35
CA ALA A 35 0.47 5.52 -5.30
C ALA A 35 0.19 4.08 -5.76
N GLY A 36 -0.13 3.88 -7.05
CA GLY A 36 -0.33 2.55 -7.62
C GLY A 36 0.91 1.64 -7.55
N TRP A 37 2.11 2.20 -7.46
CA TRP A 37 3.34 1.43 -7.24
C TRP A 37 3.36 0.80 -5.84
N PHE A 38 2.96 1.56 -4.81
CA PHE A 38 2.86 1.07 -3.43
C PHE A 38 1.82 -0.04 -3.32
N VAL A 39 0.67 0.13 -3.99
CA VAL A 39 -0.35 -0.93 -4.08
C VAL A 39 0.23 -2.23 -4.63
N GLY A 40 1.02 -2.14 -5.71
CA GLY A 40 1.72 -3.30 -6.27
C GLY A 40 2.70 -3.96 -5.30
N GLN A 41 3.48 -3.17 -4.56
CA GLN A 41 4.42 -3.70 -3.56
C GLN A 41 3.70 -4.40 -2.40
N VAL A 42 2.60 -3.82 -1.90
CA VAL A 42 1.81 -4.40 -0.81
C VAL A 42 1.12 -5.69 -1.24
N MET A 43 0.56 -5.70 -2.46
CA MET A 43 -0.01 -6.92 -3.05
C MET A 43 1.03 -8.03 -3.17
N LYS A 44 2.28 -7.69 -3.53
CA LYS A 44 3.39 -8.65 -3.58
C LYS A 44 3.79 -9.14 -2.18
N ALA A 45 3.93 -8.23 -1.21
CA ALA A 45 4.30 -8.56 0.17
C ALA A 45 3.28 -9.48 0.85
N THR A 46 2.00 -9.31 0.53
CA THR A 46 0.90 -10.15 1.04
C THR A 46 0.71 -11.45 0.24
N GLY A 47 1.52 -11.70 -0.80
CA GLY A 47 1.41 -12.88 -1.66
C GLY A 47 0.11 -12.93 -2.46
N GLY A 48 -0.44 -11.76 -2.84
CA GLY A 48 -1.70 -11.64 -3.58
C GLY A 48 -2.96 -11.91 -2.75
N LYS A 49 -2.82 -12.06 -1.42
CA LYS A 49 -3.96 -12.36 -0.53
C LYS A 49 -4.78 -11.13 -0.13
N ALA A 50 -4.22 -9.93 -0.29
CA ALA A 50 -4.89 -8.68 0.02
C ALA A 50 -5.89 -8.27 -1.07
N ASN A 51 -6.90 -7.49 -0.68
CA ASN A 51 -7.84 -6.88 -1.61
C ASN A 51 -7.21 -5.61 -2.23
N PRO A 52 -7.07 -5.50 -3.56
CA PRO A 52 -6.47 -4.32 -4.21
C PRO A 52 -7.14 -3.00 -3.85
N LYS A 53 -8.47 -3.00 -3.67
CA LYS A 53 -9.23 -1.80 -3.29
C LYS A 53 -8.86 -1.36 -1.87
N ALA A 54 -8.88 -2.30 -0.92
CA ALA A 54 -8.51 -2.02 0.47
C ALA A 54 -7.05 -1.54 0.58
N VAL A 55 -6.14 -2.18 -0.15
CA VAL A 55 -4.73 -1.76 -0.22
C VAL A 55 -4.61 -0.33 -0.75
N ASN A 56 -5.30 0.00 -1.84
CA ASN A 56 -5.28 1.33 -2.42
C ASN A 56 -5.81 2.39 -1.43
N ASP A 57 -6.92 2.11 -0.77
CA ASP A 57 -7.52 3.04 0.20
C ASP A 57 -6.57 3.30 1.39
N ILE A 58 -5.91 2.25 1.90
CA ILE A 58 -4.92 2.37 2.99
C ILE A 58 -3.68 3.13 2.51
N VAL A 59 -3.15 2.81 1.33
CA VAL A 59 -1.99 3.49 0.74
C VAL A 59 -2.26 4.99 0.57
N SER A 60 -3.38 5.36 -0.02
CA SER A 60 -3.76 6.78 -0.17
C SER A 60 -3.88 7.47 1.18
N ALA A 61 -4.55 6.84 2.15
CA ALA A 61 -4.68 7.39 3.49
C ALA A 61 -3.31 7.60 4.19
N LYS A 62 -2.38 6.65 4.05
CA LYS A 62 -1.04 6.73 4.65
C LYS A 62 -0.13 7.75 3.95
N LEU A 63 -0.30 7.93 2.65
CA LEU A 63 0.46 8.91 1.86
C LEU A 63 -0.13 10.33 1.97
N GLY A 64 -1.35 10.48 2.51
CA GLY A 64 -2.05 11.76 2.65
C GLY A 64 -2.66 12.26 1.34
N LEU A 65 -3.09 11.34 0.48
CA LEU A 65 -3.72 11.60 -0.83
C LEU A 65 -5.25 11.55 -0.76
#